data_AF-A0A5D0RAD6-F1
#
_entry.id   AF-A0A5D0RAD6-F1
#
_cell.length_a   1.000
_cell.length_b   1.000
_cell.length_c   1.000
_cell.angle_alpha   90.00
_cell.angle_beta   90.00
_cell.angle_gamma   90.00
#
_symmetry.space_group_name_H-M   'P 1'
#
loop_
_entity.id
_entity.type
_entity.pdbx_description
1 polymer ?
#
loop_
_entity_poly.entity_id
_entity_poly.type
_entity_poly.pdbx_seq_one_letter_code
_entity_poly.pdbx_strand_id
1 'polypeptide(L)'
;MIPQQPIHNSILNMFQNASNQMQAEKPKATKPGKKIFKYPFISSQDFKKSMDNYENFVQNYNNSLQDRNQDVKDYNKLVDAMMDAKKVDKKHAKFANKLFSKQNNPLFVVDYNDFVEYENKKHACPVYKKREYQTVKWQSKLFFKAILGFYSAQIKRNNTLRLQATGKAARPLEMVVLDSNRLANAQKESLILNDAHKKTFQRHIKRFREAGILTDYVFVNANKPVYYFINSEILAISDHNPEKSSKTQNAENQLFISEPRTKCADNNHTTRTFLNEIKMKADTSASKRSSLSLTSFNLKVQEHQQNNNLEKDSPGAAENLKPHIRHAQQVSVGLKEIILDPLQFARMLHTQRFTHYEPLTKDLLYHEAHYGLLNKNEFRQLIIQDVLKRLSKLWQKSDFHIGSWVNALKIIDANWFVTFNGLEFDKTTVLQRLDEYDFRIKQTILWFNRNKNFNILYPSEYFNTNRKNSYEGGWMFTQQWWTSHLAKNNIAPQEKKKATSEAKRRTVYQNKVKRMRTKVRQVLANKITLADLFNYLDTSGFPEEIINMVPETIAYYEKLN
;
A
#
# COMPACT_ATOMS: atom_id res chain seq x y z
N MET A 1 -67.13 -42.05 -8.99
CA MET A 1 -66.77 -41.16 -7.87
C MET A 1 -65.73 -41.87 -7.01
N ILE A 2 -64.47 -41.45 -7.08
CA ILE A 2 -63.40 -41.88 -6.17
C ILE A 2 -62.66 -40.61 -5.78
N PRO A 3 -62.59 -40.23 -4.49
CA PRO A 3 -61.96 -38.98 -4.10
C PRO A 3 -60.45 -39.20 -3.99
N GLN A 4 -59.70 -38.82 -5.02
CA GLN A 4 -58.31 -38.41 -4.81
C GLN A 4 -58.36 -37.04 -4.16
N GLN A 5 -57.76 -36.88 -2.97
CA GLN A 5 -57.22 -35.66 -2.34
C GLN A 5 -57.18 -35.88 -0.79
N PRO A 6 -56.11 -36.52 -0.26
CA PRO A 6 -55.59 -36.06 1.04
C PRO A 6 -54.06 -35.97 1.12
N ILE A 7 -53.32 -36.32 0.06
CA ILE A 7 -51.84 -36.40 0.11
C ILE A 7 -51.20 -35.02 -0.12
N HIS A 8 -51.81 -34.16 -0.93
CA HIS A 8 -51.23 -32.85 -1.27
C HIS A 8 -51.26 -31.85 -0.09
N ASN A 9 -52.28 -31.94 0.78
CA ASN A 9 -52.39 -31.09 1.97
C ASN A 9 -51.49 -31.56 3.13
N SER A 10 -51.24 -32.88 3.23
CA SER A 10 -50.36 -33.45 4.27
C SER A 10 -48.89 -33.02 4.08
N ILE A 11 -48.41 -33.02 2.83
CA ILE A 11 -47.03 -32.63 2.50
C ILE A 11 -46.83 -31.11 2.60
N LEU A 12 -47.85 -30.30 2.24
CA LEU A 12 -47.80 -28.84 2.38
C LEU A 12 -47.79 -28.40 3.85
N ASN A 13 -48.53 -29.11 4.72
CA ASN A 13 -48.55 -28.87 6.15
C ASN A 13 -47.24 -29.31 6.84
N MET A 14 -46.57 -30.36 6.36
CA MET A 14 -45.22 -30.70 6.81
C MET A 14 -44.19 -29.63 6.43
N PHE A 15 -44.34 -28.98 5.26
CA PHE A 15 -43.50 -27.85 4.84
C PHE A 15 -43.70 -26.59 5.70
N GLN A 16 -44.93 -26.32 6.15
CA GLN A 16 -45.23 -25.21 7.06
C GLN A 16 -44.72 -25.49 8.49
N ASN A 17 -44.86 -26.71 8.98
CA ASN A 17 -44.38 -27.09 10.32
C ASN A 17 -42.85 -27.13 10.42
N ALA A 18 -42.14 -27.54 9.36
CA ALA A 18 -40.68 -27.46 9.29
C ALA A 18 -40.17 -26.01 9.20
N SER A 19 -40.88 -25.11 8.50
CA SER A 19 -40.56 -23.67 8.47
C SER A 19 -40.80 -22.98 9.82
N ASN A 20 -41.79 -23.42 10.60
CA ASN A 20 -42.09 -22.85 11.92
C ASN A 20 -41.11 -23.31 13.00
N GLN A 21 -40.53 -24.51 12.89
CA GLN A 21 -39.46 -24.97 13.78
C GLN A 21 -38.10 -24.27 13.50
N MET A 22 -37.90 -23.68 12.31
CA MET A 22 -36.74 -22.85 11.99
C MET A 22 -36.82 -21.40 12.52
N GLN A 23 -37.93 -21.00 13.17
CA GLN A 23 -38.09 -19.69 13.80
C GLN A 23 -37.85 -19.72 15.33
N ALA A 24 -37.13 -20.73 15.83
CA ALA A 24 -36.60 -20.69 17.19
C ALA A 24 -35.60 -19.53 17.32
N GLU A 25 -36.01 -18.54 18.10
CA GLU A 25 -35.28 -17.40 18.66
C GLU A 25 -33.84 -17.21 18.16
N LYS A 26 -33.65 -16.30 17.20
CA LYS A 26 -32.36 -15.62 17.06
C LYS A 26 -32.10 -14.95 18.42
N PRO A 27 -31.06 -15.31 19.18
CA PRO A 27 -30.73 -14.58 20.39
C PRO A 27 -30.52 -13.12 20.00
N LYS A 28 -31.31 -12.22 20.58
CA LYS A 28 -31.09 -10.77 20.50
C LYS A 28 -29.70 -10.52 21.07
N ALA A 29 -28.70 -10.42 20.19
CA ALA A 29 -27.36 -10.01 20.56
C ALA A 29 -27.45 -8.57 21.09
N THR A 30 -27.54 -8.43 22.41
CA THR A 30 -27.23 -7.21 23.14
C THR A 30 -25.87 -6.73 22.64
N LYS A 31 -25.86 -5.60 21.91
CA LYS A 31 -24.62 -4.98 21.42
C LYS A 31 -23.68 -4.77 22.62
N PRO A 32 -22.56 -5.50 22.74
CA PRO A 32 -21.63 -5.25 23.82
C PRO A 32 -21.11 -3.82 23.65
N GLY A 33 -21.19 -3.01 24.72
CA GLY A 33 -20.67 -1.65 24.71
C GLY A 33 -19.24 -1.64 24.17
N LYS A 34 -18.94 -0.73 23.22
CA LYS A 34 -17.62 -0.67 22.57
C LYS A 34 -16.56 -0.43 23.64
N LYS A 35 -15.74 -1.45 23.95
CA LYS A 35 -14.60 -1.33 24.86
C LYS A 35 -13.69 -0.21 24.34
N ILE A 36 -13.40 0.76 25.21
CA ILE A 36 -12.58 1.94 24.90
C ILE A 36 -11.18 1.70 25.46
N PHE A 37 -10.15 1.97 24.67
CA PHE A 37 -8.75 1.73 25.00
C PHE A 37 -7.94 3.03 24.87
N LYS A 38 -6.94 3.22 25.73
CA LYS A 38 -6.02 4.37 25.69
C LYS A 38 -4.82 4.08 24.78
N TYR A 39 -4.10 3.00 25.06
CA TYR A 39 -2.97 2.49 24.28
C TYR A 39 -3.05 0.95 24.20
N PRO A 40 -3.97 0.41 23.37
CA PRO A 40 -4.15 -1.02 23.25
C PRO A 40 -2.85 -1.67 22.75
N PHE A 41 -2.49 -2.84 23.24
CA PHE A 41 -1.39 -3.62 22.70
C PHE A 41 -1.69 -5.12 22.80
N ILE A 42 -1.08 -5.90 21.92
CA ILE A 42 -1.18 -7.36 21.92
C ILE A 42 0.12 -7.89 22.50
N SER A 43 0.08 -8.33 23.76
CA SER A 43 1.21 -9.03 24.40
C SER A 43 1.39 -10.44 23.83
N SER A 44 2.50 -11.11 24.14
CA SER A 44 2.69 -12.51 23.76
C SER A 44 1.62 -13.43 24.37
N GLN A 45 1.13 -13.11 25.57
CA GLN A 45 0.05 -13.85 26.24
C GLN A 45 -1.29 -13.60 25.53
N ASP A 46 -1.60 -12.36 25.18
CA ASP A 46 -2.80 -12.00 24.42
C ASP A 46 -2.82 -12.64 23.04
N PHE A 47 -1.66 -12.70 22.40
CA PHE A 47 -1.50 -13.36 21.10
C PHE A 47 -1.81 -14.86 21.21
N LYS A 48 -1.26 -15.54 22.21
CA LYS A 48 -1.52 -16.96 22.46
C LYS A 48 -3.00 -17.19 22.78
N LYS A 49 -3.56 -16.40 23.70
CA LYS A 49 -4.98 -16.46 24.08
C LYS A 49 -5.91 -16.23 22.88
N SER A 50 -5.57 -15.30 21.99
CA SER A 50 -6.36 -15.05 20.77
C SER A 50 -6.32 -16.24 19.79
N MET A 51 -5.19 -16.96 19.72
CA MET A 51 -5.08 -18.17 18.91
C MET A 51 -5.88 -19.34 19.53
N ASP A 52 -5.82 -19.52 20.86
CA ASP A 52 -6.58 -20.55 21.56
C ASP A 52 -8.09 -20.30 21.44
N ASN A 53 -8.53 -19.04 21.62
CA ASN A 53 -9.92 -18.64 21.41
C ASN A 53 -10.38 -18.88 19.97
N TYR A 54 -9.52 -18.59 18.98
CA TYR A 54 -9.81 -18.87 17.57
C TYR A 54 -10.04 -20.37 17.32
N GLU A 55 -9.23 -21.23 17.92
CA GLU A 55 -9.37 -22.68 17.76
C GLU A 55 -10.67 -23.20 18.34
N ASN A 56 -11.02 -22.78 19.56
CA ASN A 56 -12.30 -23.13 20.20
C ASN A 56 -13.48 -22.60 19.38
N PHE A 57 -13.39 -21.36 18.89
CA PHE A 57 -14.44 -20.75 18.06
C PHE A 57 -14.64 -21.53 16.75
N VAL A 58 -13.55 -21.89 16.06
CA VAL A 58 -13.60 -22.65 14.81
C VAL A 58 -14.14 -24.08 15.03
N GLN A 59 -13.76 -24.74 16.13
CA GLN A 59 -14.30 -26.05 16.47
C GLN A 59 -15.82 -25.98 16.69
N ASN A 60 -16.29 -25.06 17.52
CA ASN A 60 -17.71 -24.86 17.78
C ASN A 60 -18.48 -24.53 16.49
N TYR A 61 -17.94 -23.65 15.66
CA TYR A 61 -18.52 -23.32 14.36
C TYR A 61 -18.60 -24.55 13.46
N ASN A 62 -17.50 -25.29 13.28
CA ASN A 62 -17.48 -26.47 12.41
C ASN A 62 -18.42 -27.57 12.88
N ASN A 63 -18.57 -27.77 14.19
CA ASN A 63 -19.53 -28.71 14.77
C ASN A 63 -20.97 -28.27 14.43
N SER A 64 -21.31 -27.00 14.62
CA SER A 64 -22.65 -26.46 14.27
C SER A 64 -22.99 -26.58 12.78
N LEU A 65 -21.98 -26.68 11.90
CA LEU A 65 -22.21 -26.88 10.47
C LEU A 65 -22.61 -28.31 10.12
N GLN A 66 -22.30 -29.31 10.94
CA GLN A 66 -22.69 -30.69 10.68
C GLN A 66 -24.22 -30.80 10.67
N ASP A 67 -24.86 -30.26 11.70
CA ASP A 67 -26.33 -30.25 11.83
C ASP A 67 -26.97 -29.45 10.69
N ARG A 68 -26.46 -28.23 10.43
CA ARG A 68 -26.99 -27.38 9.34
C ARG A 68 -26.83 -28.02 7.96
N ASN A 69 -25.77 -28.78 7.72
CA ASN A 69 -25.57 -29.48 6.46
C ASN A 69 -26.47 -30.71 6.34
N GLN A 70 -26.82 -31.34 7.47
CA GLN A 70 -27.82 -32.40 7.49
C GLN A 70 -29.19 -31.85 7.07
N ASP A 71 -29.61 -30.71 7.61
CA ASP A 71 -30.86 -30.03 7.21
C ASP A 71 -30.87 -29.67 5.72
N VAL A 72 -29.74 -29.18 5.19
CA VAL A 72 -29.59 -28.87 3.76
C VAL A 72 -29.74 -30.12 2.90
N LYS A 73 -29.14 -31.25 3.32
CA LYS A 73 -29.25 -32.52 2.61
C LYS A 73 -30.68 -33.04 2.62
N ASP A 74 -31.35 -32.97 3.76
CA ASP A 74 -32.72 -33.46 3.89
C ASP A 74 -33.70 -32.58 3.09
N TYR A 75 -33.51 -31.25 3.09
CA TYR A 75 -34.23 -30.36 2.18
C TYR A 75 -34.00 -30.73 0.70
N ASN A 76 -32.75 -30.95 0.30
CA ASN A 76 -32.43 -31.29 -1.10
C ASN A 76 -33.02 -32.64 -1.53
N LYS A 77 -33.07 -33.63 -0.62
CA LYS A 77 -33.77 -34.91 -0.85
C LYS A 77 -35.28 -34.70 -1.03
N LEU A 78 -35.90 -33.83 -0.24
CA LEU A 78 -37.32 -33.48 -0.39
C LEU A 78 -37.60 -32.84 -1.75
N VAL A 79 -36.74 -31.93 -2.21
CA VAL A 79 -36.84 -31.33 -3.55
C VAL A 79 -36.72 -32.40 -4.64
N ASP A 80 -35.77 -33.33 -4.52
CA ASP A 80 -35.63 -34.44 -5.47
C ASP A 80 -36.88 -35.33 -5.51
N ALA A 81 -37.43 -35.70 -4.34
CA ALA A 81 -38.65 -36.48 -4.24
C ALA A 81 -39.87 -35.76 -4.86
N MET A 82 -39.97 -34.44 -4.68
CA MET A 82 -41.04 -33.63 -5.30
C MET A 82 -40.91 -33.52 -6.82
N MET A 83 -39.68 -33.37 -7.33
CA MET A 83 -39.42 -33.37 -8.78
C MET A 83 -39.78 -34.72 -9.41
N ASP A 84 -39.46 -35.82 -8.73
CA ASP A 84 -39.81 -37.18 -9.17
C ASP A 84 -41.33 -37.40 -9.15
N ALA A 85 -42.03 -36.98 -8.08
CA ALA A 85 -43.48 -37.08 -7.96
C ALA A 85 -44.23 -36.31 -9.06
N LYS A 86 -43.72 -35.12 -9.45
CA LYS A 86 -44.31 -34.28 -10.50
C LYS A 86 -43.80 -34.61 -11.91
N LYS A 87 -42.94 -35.63 -12.07
CA LYS A 87 -42.35 -36.04 -13.36
C LYS A 87 -41.70 -34.88 -14.12
N VAL A 88 -41.00 -34.00 -13.42
CA VAL A 88 -40.29 -32.88 -14.04
C VAL A 88 -39.13 -33.42 -14.89
N ASP A 89 -38.89 -32.81 -16.06
CA ASP A 89 -37.74 -33.20 -16.89
C ASP A 89 -36.42 -32.88 -16.14
N LYS A 90 -35.73 -33.96 -15.74
CA LYS A 90 -34.48 -33.92 -14.98
C LYS A 90 -33.38 -33.15 -15.71
N LYS A 91 -33.35 -33.14 -17.05
CA LYS A 91 -32.35 -32.39 -17.83
C LYS A 91 -32.58 -30.89 -17.71
N HIS A 92 -33.82 -30.44 -17.87
CA HIS A 92 -34.20 -29.04 -17.74
C HIS A 92 -34.02 -28.54 -16.29
N ALA A 93 -34.45 -29.33 -15.30
CA ALA A 93 -34.26 -29.01 -13.88
C ALA A 93 -32.78 -28.86 -13.49
N LYS A 94 -31.91 -29.73 -14.01
CA LYS A 94 -30.45 -29.66 -13.79
C LYS A 94 -29.84 -28.42 -14.44
N PHE A 95 -30.30 -28.05 -15.64
CA PHE A 95 -29.84 -26.83 -16.31
C PHE A 95 -30.30 -25.57 -15.57
N ALA A 96 -31.57 -25.50 -15.16
CA ALA A 96 -32.13 -24.39 -14.38
C ALA A 96 -31.38 -24.20 -13.04
N ASN A 97 -31.13 -25.28 -12.31
CA ASN A 97 -30.31 -25.25 -11.09
C ASN A 97 -28.90 -24.71 -11.33
N LYS A 98 -28.25 -25.16 -12.42
CA LYS A 98 -26.89 -24.71 -12.76
C LYS A 98 -26.86 -23.23 -13.13
N LEU A 99 -27.88 -22.75 -13.85
CA LEU A 99 -28.01 -21.34 -14.23
C LEU A 99 -28.25 -20.48 -12.98
N PHE A 100 -29.21 -20.87 -12.15
CA PHE A 100 -29.52 -20.20 -10.89
C PHE A 100 -28.29 -20.13 -9.96
N SER A 101 -27.56 -21.24 -9.85
CA SER A 101 -26.32 -21.28 -9.08
C SER A 101 -25.25 -20.32 -9.63
N LYS A 102 -25.11 -20.22 -10.96
CA LYS A 102 -24.12 -19.31 -11.57
C LYS A 102 -24.48 -17.84 -11.34
N GLN A 103 -25.75 -17.47 -11.51
CA GLN A 103 -26.23 -16.11 -11.30
C GLN A 103 -26.04 -15.68 -9.84
N ASN A 104 -26.35 -16.57 -8.90
CA ASN A 104 -26.30 -16.31 -7.46
C ASN A 104 -25.02 -16.83 -6.78
N ASN A 105 -23.92 -16.98 -7.53
CA ASN A 105 -22.62 -17.38 -6.98
C ASN A 105 -21.95 -16.34 -6.04
N PRO A 106 -22.16 -15.02 -6.21
CA PRO A 106 -21.56 -14.02 -5.31
C PRO A 106 -22.09 -14.06 -3.88
N LEU A 107 -23.34 -14.50 -3.68
CA LEU A 107 -24.00 -14.56 -2.38
C LEU A 107 -23.29 -15.51 -1.41
N PHE A 108 -23.40 -15.22 -0.12
CA PHE A 108 -22.99 -16.16 0.92
C PHE A 108 -23.95 -17.36 0.98
N VAL A 109 -23.51 -18.46 1.57
CA VAL A 109 -24.30 -19.71 1.60
C VAL A 109 -25.64 -19.51 2.32
N VAL A 110 -25.65 -18.73 3.41
CA VAL A 110 -26.88 -18.36 4.14
C VAL A 110 -27.84 -17.64 3.20
N ASP A 111 -27.44 -16.48 2.67
CA ASP A 111 -28.28 -15.65 1.78
C ASP A 111 -28.75 -16.43 0.53
N TYR A 112 -27.88 -17.28 -0.03
CA TYR A 112 -28.23 -18.14 -1.17
C TYR A 112 -29.30 -19.16 -0.80
N ASN A 113 -29.18 -19.83 0.35
CA ASN A 113 -30.14 -20.83 0.79
C ASN A 113 -31.50 -20.22 1.12
N ASP A 114 -31.51 -19.04 1.74
CA ASP A 114 -32.72 -18.26 2.00
C ASP A 114 -33.40 -17.86 0.68
N PHE A 115 -32.60 -17.45 -0.32
CA PHE A 115 -33.12 -17.12 -1.65
C PHE A 115 -33.67 -18.33 -2.41
N VAL A 116 -33.03 -19.50 -2.27
CA VAL A 116 -33.54 -20.77 -2.81
C VAL A 116 -34.91 -21.10 -2.23
N GLU A 117 -35.08 -20.97 -0.90
CA GLU A 117 -36.37 -21.20 -0.27
C GLU A 117 -37.44 -20.23 -0.76
N TYR A 118 -37.08 -18.95 -0.86
CA TYR A 118 -37.99 -17.91 -1.33
C TYR A 118 -38.46 -18.17 -2.77
N GLU A 119 -37.56 -18.51 -3.68
CA GLU A 119 -37.90 -18.80 -5.08
C GLU A 119 -38.66 -20.12 -5.22
N ASN A 120 -38.29 -21.15 -4.47
CA ASN A 120 -39.04 -22.41 -4.47
C ASN A 120 -40.45 -22.27 -3.87
N LYS A 121 -40.69 -21.32 -2.97
CA LYS A 121 -42.03 -21.01 -2.45
C LYS A 121 -42.93 -20.34 -3.49
N LYS A 122 -42.37 -19.61 -4.47
CA LYS A 122 -43.14 -18.96 -5.55
C LYS A 122 -43.61 -19.94 -6.61
N HIS A 123 -42.85 -21.00 -6.84
CA HIS A 123 -43.17 -21.99 -7.87
C HIS A 123 -43.95 -23.17 -7.28
N ALA A 124 -44.96 -23.64 -8.00
CA ALA A 124 -45.77 -24.78 -7.57
C ALA A 124 -44.94 -26.07 -7.42
N CYS A 125 -43.80 -26.18 -8.10
CA CYS A 125 -42.82 -27.26 -7.92
C CYS A 125 -41.47 -26.66 -7.53
N PRO A 126 -40.90 -27.02 -6.37
CA PRO A 126 -39.54 -26.62 -6.05
C PRO A 126 -38.57 -27.34 -7.00
N VAL A 127 -37.63 -26.58 -7.56
CA VAL A 127 -36.60 -27.09 -8.47
C VAL A 127 -35.21 -26.77 -7.91
N TYR A 128 -35.07 -25.66 -7.19
CA TYR A 128 -33.76 -25.16 -6.78
C TYR A 128 -33.22 -25.89 -5.54
N LYS A 129 -31.92 -26.25 -5.58
CA LYS A 129 -31.23 -26.90 -4.45
C LYS A 129 -30.42 -25.92 -3.61
N LYS A 130 -30.44 -26.15 -2.29
CA LYS A 130 -29.59 -25.46 -1.32
C LYS A 130 -28.13 -25.90 -1.42
N ARG A 131 -27.21 -25.01 -1.03
CA ARG A 131 -25.78 -25.25 -0.93
C ARG A 131 -25.38 -25.65 0.48
N GLU A 132 -24.47 -26.59 0.59
CA GLU A 132 -23.86 -26.96 1.86
C GLU A 132 -22.91 -25.86 2.36
N TYR A 133 -22.93 -25.65 3.67
CA TYR A 133 -22.00 -24.80 4.40
C TYR A 133 -20.61 -25.42 4.41
N GLN A 134 -19.58 -24.57 4.25
CA GLN A 134 -18.19 -25.01 4.23
C GLN A 134 -17.54 -24.78 5.59
N THR A 135 -16.86 -25.81 6.09
CA THR A 135 -16.05 -25.74 7.31
C THR A 135 -14.80 -24.88 7.13
N VAL A 136 -14.36 -24.22 8.19
CA VAL A 136 -13.07 -23.55 8.23
C VAL A 136 -11.98 -24.61 8.36
N LYS A 137 -11.14 -24.75 7.32
CA LYS A 137 -10.07 -25.75 7.29
C LYS A 137 -8.95 -25.42 8.29
N TRP A 138 -8.27 -26.43 8.81
CA TRP A 138 -7.16 -26.27 9.77
C TRP A 138 -6.04 -25.36 9.25
N GLN A 139 -5.75 -25.39 7.94
CA GLN A 139 -4.72 -24.53 7.32
C GLN A 139 -5.05 -23.04 7.49
N SER A 140 -6.34 -22.69 7.65
CA SER A 140 -6.79 -21.32 7.89
C SER A 140 -6.19 -20.74 9.17
N LYS A 141 -5.81 -21.57 10.15
CA LYS A 141 -5.11 -21.15 11.38
C LYS A 141 -3.85 -20.32 11.09
N LEU A 142 -3.09 -20.68 10.05
CA LEU A 142 -1.88 -19.95 9.65
C LEU A 142 -2.22 -18.56 9.10
N PHE A 143 -3.30 -18.46 8.33
CA PHE A 143 -3.78 -17.20 7.78
C PHE A 143 -4.31 -16.27 8.89
N PHE A 144 -5.03 -16.82 9.87
CA PHE A 144 -5.47 -16.05 11.02
C PHE A 144 -4.30 -15.55 11.87
N LYS A 145 -3.30 -16.40 12.14
CA LYS A 145 -2.05 -16.01 12.83
C LYS A 145 -1.37 -14.84 12.13
N ALA A 146 -1.32 -14.85 10.79
CA ALA A 146 -0.75 -13.75 10.01
C ALA A 146 -1.57 -12.46 10.13
N ILE A 147 -2.91 -12.55 10.07
CA ILE A 147 -3.81 -11.41 10.27
C ILE A 147 -3.60 -10.79 11.66
N LEU A 148 -3.51 -11.61 12.70
CA LEU A 148 -3.25 -11.17 14.06
C LEU A 148 -1.86 -10.51 14.18
N GLY A 149 -0.86 -11.05 13.48
CA GLY A 149 0.47 -10.46 13.34
C GLY A 149 0.42 -9.05 12.73
N PHE A 150 -0.23 -8.87 11.58
CA PHE A 150 -0.38 -7.54 10.95
C PHE A 150 -1.12 -6.58 11.86
N TYR A 151 -2.14 -7.07 12.55
CA TYR A 151 -2.92 -6.24 13.44
C TYR A 151 -2.12 -5.77 14.64
N SER A 152 -1.30 -6.64 15.24
CA SER A 152 -0.38 -6.27 16.32
C SER A 152 0.62 -5.19 15.87
N ALA A 153 1.15 -5.29 14.65
CA ALA A 153 2.05 -4.30 14.07
C ALA A 153 1.34 -2.97 13.78
N GLN A 154 0.10 -3.02 13.29
CA GLN A 154 -0.73 -1.85 13.06
C GLN A 154 -1.00 -1.09 14.36
N ILE A 155 -1.43 -1.78 15.42
CA ILE A 155 -1.69 -1.18 16.73
C ILE A 155 -0.42 -0.52 17.28
N LYS A 156 0.73 -1.22 17.23
CA LYS A 156 2.02 -0.66 17.67
C LYS A 156 2.36 0.63 16.95
N ARG A 157 2.27 0.65 15.61
CA ARG A 157 2.53 1.84 14.80
C ARG A 157 1.62 3.00 15.18
N ASN A 158 0.33 2.73 15.38
CA ASN A 158 -0.64 3.77 15.70
C ASN A 158 -0.43 4.32 17.11
N ASN A 159 -0.03 3.49 18.07
CA ASN A 159 0.38 3.95 19.39
C ASN A 159 1.65 4.82 19.34
N THR A 160 2.66 4.47 18.54
CA THR A 160 3.87 5.31 18.36
C THR A 160 3.50 6.70 17.83
N LEU A 161 2.64 6.77 16.80
CA LEU A 161 2.17 8.04 16.24
C LEU A 161 1.39 8.86 17.28
N ARG A 162 0.60 8.21 18.14
CA ARG A 162 -0.15 8.89 19.21
C ARG A 162 0.74 9.43 20.32
N LEU A 163 1.77 8.66 20.71
CA LEU A 163 2.76 9.10 21.67
C LEU A 163 3.51 10.35 21.16
N GLN A 164 3.80 10.40 19.87
CA GLN A 164 4.39 11.59 19.22
C GLN A 164 3.42 12.78 19.14
N ALA A 165 2.13 12.52 18.93
CA ALA A 165 1.11 13.56 18.77
C ALA A 165 0.48 14.08 20.10
N THR A 166 1.01 13.72 21.27
CA THR A 166 0.48 14.09 22.62
C THR A 166 -1.00 13.72 22.88
N GLY A 167 -1.59 12.83 22.08
CA GLY A 167 -2.99 12.44 22.23
C GLY A 167 -3.18 11.38 23.33
N LYS A 168 -3.85 11.75 24.44
CA LYS A 168 -4.16 10.84 25.58
C LYS A 168 -5.60 10.32 25.62
N ALA A 169 -6.43 10.65 24.62
CA ALA A 169 -7.86 10.32 24.63
C ALA A 169 -8.10 8.83 24.38
N ALA A 170 -8.96 8.23 25.21
CA ALA A 170 -9.42 6.86 25.05
C ALA A 170 -10.31 6.73 23.81
N ARG A 171 -10.12 5.69 22.99
CA ARG A 171 -10.84 5.48 21.73
C ARG A 171 -11.28 4.03 21.56
N PRO A 172 -12.35 3.77 20.78
CA PRO A 172 -12.67 2.40 20.39
C PRO A 172 -11.50 1.79 19.60
N LEU A 173 -11.42 0.48 19.65
CA LEU A 173 -10.41 -0.28 18.93
C LEU A 173 -10.50 -0.03 17.42
N GLU A 174 -9.36 0.07 16.75
CA GLU A 174 -9.30 0.34 15.31
C GLU A 174 -9.50 -0.93 14.49
N MET A 175 -10.11 -0.79 13.31
CA MET A 175 -10.29 -1.88 12.35
C MET A 175 -8.95 -2.39 11.83
N VAL A 176 -8.85 -3.70 11.59
CA VAL A 176 -7.73 -4.33 10.90
C VAL A 176 -7.70 -3.88 9.45
N VAL A 177 -6.53 -3.40 8.99
CA VAL A 177 -6.30 -3.01 7.60
C VAL A 177 -5.63 -4.14 6.84
N LEU A 178 -6.38 -4.81 5.96
CA LEU A 178 -5.84 -5.86 5.09
C LEU A 178 -5.63 -5.31 3.68
N ASP A 179 -4.37 -5.11 3.32
CA ASP A 179 -3.95 -4.70 1.97
C ASP A 179 -3.43 -5.90 1.18
N SER A 180 -3.88 -6.05 -0.06
CA SER A 180 -3.39 -7.09 -0.96
C SER A 180 -1.87 -7.02 -1.23
N ASN A 181 -1.27 -5.82 -1.16
CA ASN A 181 0.17 -5.64 -1.32
C ASN A 181 0.94 -6.01 -0.04
N ARG A 182 0.40 -5.68 1.14
CA ARG A 182 0.98 -6.11 2.43
C ARG A 182 0.96 -7.62 2.59
N LEU A 183 -0.09 -8.26 2.08
CA LEU A 183 -0.22 -9.71 2.03
C LEU A 183 0.84 -10.36 1.13
N ALA A 184 1.11 -9.77 -0.04
CA ALA A 184 2.17 -10.22 -0.94
C ALA A 184 3.58 -10.03 -0.34
N ASN A 185 3.79 -8.98 0.46
CA ASN A 185 5.07 -8.74 1.13
C ASN A 185 5.28 -9.65 2.35
N ALA A 186 4.21 -9.95 3.10
CA ALA A 186 4.29 -10.86 4.24
C ALA A 186 4.57 -12.31 3.85
N GLN A 187 4.24 -12.69 2.61
CA GLN A 187 4.70 -13.95 2.02
C GLN A 187 6.22 -14.04 2.02
N LYS A 188 6.92 -12.94 1.71
CA LYS A 188 8.39 -12.90 1.65
C LYS A 188 9.07 -12.90 3.03
N GLU A 189 8.41 -12.38 4.06
CA GLU A 189 8.98 -12.22 5.41
C GLU A 189 8.66 -13.39 6.35
N SER A 190 7.55 -14.10 6.11
CA SER A 190 7.19 -15.28 6.91
C SER A 190 7.41 -16.56 6.12
N LEU A 191 8.29 -17.44 6.65
CA LEU A 191 8.52 -18.80 6.11
C LEU A 191 7.22 -19.59 5.86
N ILE A 192 6.14 -19.22 6.55
CA ILE A 192 4.86 -19.91 6.66
C ILE A 192 3.88 -19.56 5.51
N LEU A 193 4.04 -18.40 4.84
CA LEU A 193 3.11 -17.95 3.79
C LEU A 193 3.71 -17.98 2.37
N ASN A 194 4.96 -18.41 2.20
CA ASN A 194 5.71 -18.32 0.93
C ASN A 194 4.98 -18.90 -0.30
N ASP A 195 4.13 -19.93 -0.13
CA ASP A 195 3.40 -20.58 -1.23
C ASP A 195 1.94 -20.10 -1.44
N ALA A 196 1.43 -19.20 -0.60
CA ALA A 196 0.01 -18.84 -0.67
C ALA A 196 -0.27 -17.80 -1.77
N HIS A 197 -0.96 -18.16 -2.85
CA HIS A 197 -1.37 -17.17 -3.88
C HIS A 197 -2.42 -16.14 -3.36
N LYS A 198 -2.50 -14.93 -3.93
CA LYS A 198 -3.48 -13.87 -3.55
C LYS A 198 -4.93 -14.37 -3.51
N LYS A 199 -5.33 -15.20 -4.49
CA LYS A 199 -6.66 -15.83 -4.54
C LYS A 199 -6.92 -16.76 -3.35
N THR A 200 -5.90 -17.46 -2.87
CA THR A 200 -6.01 -18.35 -1.71
C THR A 200 -6.31 -17.55 -0.46
N PHE A 201 -5.59 -16.44 -0.24
CA PHE A 201 -5.85 -15.54 0.89
C PHE A 201 -7.28 -14.95 0.85
N GLN A 202 -7.73 -14.51 -0.33
CA GLN A 202 -9.10 -14.00 -0.52
C GLN A 202 -10.16 -15.07 -0.20
N ARG A 203 -9.91 -16.34 -0.56
CA ARG A 203 -10.80 -17.45 -0.19
C ARG A 203 -10.85 -17.64 1.32
N HIS A 204 -9.71 -17.59 2.02
CA HIS A 204 -9.69 -17.69 3.49
C HIS A 204 -10.39 -16.51 4.15
N ILE A 205 -10.18 -15.26 3.69
CA ILE A 205 -10.95 -14.10 4.19
C ILE A 205 -12.45 -14.31 3.97
N LYS A 206 -12.87 -14.76 2.77
CA LYS A 206 -14.28 -15.03 2.50
C LYS A 206 -14.85 -16.01 3.52
N ARG A 207 -14.12 -17.08 3.84
CA ARG A 207 -14.53 -18.07 4.85
C ARG A 207 -14.53 -17.51 6.27
N PHE A 208 -13.58 -16.66 6.63
CA PHE A 208 -13.57 -15.99 7.93
C PHE A 208 -14.74 -15.03 8.12
N ARG A 209 -15.19 -14.37 7.04
CA ARG A 209 -16.39 -13.55 7.07
C ARG A 209 -17.65 -14.38 7.25
N GLU A 210 -17.78 -15.46 6.50
CA GLU A 210 -18.92 -16.38 6.62
C GLU A 210 -18.98 -17.02 8.02
N ALA A 211 -17.84 -17.35 8.60
CA ALA A 211 -17.75 -17.90 9.95
C ALA A 211 -17.93 -16.85 11.07
N GLY A 212 -18.02 -15.55 10.75
CA GLY A 212 -18.13 -14.49 11.75
C GLY A 212 -16.84 -14.19 12.54
N ILE A 213 -15.69 -14.66 12.05
CA ILE A 213 -14.36 -14.36 12.63
C ILE A 213 -13.94 -12.93 12.29
N LEU A 214 -14.24 -12.50 11.06
CA LEU A 214 -14.07 -11.12 10.60
C LEU A 214 -15.43 -10.48 10.36
N THR A 215 -15.69 -9.38 11.05
CA THR A 215 -16.97 -8.65 11.04
C THR A 215 -16.79 -7.24 10.44
N ASP A 216 -17.90 -6.59 10.11
CA ASP A 216 -17.97 -5.22 9.57
C ASP A 216 -17.05 -4.95 8.38
N TYR A 217 -17.34 -5.64 7.27
CA TYR A 217 -16.63 -5.45 6.01
C TYR A 217 -16.85 -4.04 5.46
N VAL A 218 -15.80 -3.21 5.45
CA VAL A 218 -15.82 -1.90 4.80
C VAL A 218 -14.93 -1.94 3.57
N PHE A 219 -15.57 -1.92 2.40
CA PHE A 219 -14.91 -1.79 1.12
C PHE A 219 -14.92 -0.33 0.65
N VAL A 220 -13.74 0.19 0.33
CA VAL A 220 -13.60 1.55 -0.21
C VAL A 220 -13.54 1.51 -1.73
N ASN A 221 -12.51 0.86 -2.29
CA ASN A 221 -12.39 0.59 -3.73
C ASN A 221 -11.39 -0.56 -3.98
N ALA A 222 -11.25 -1.00 -5.23
CA ALA A 222 -10.42 -2.15 -5.60
C ALA A 222 -8.91 -1.96 -5.34
N ASN A 223 -8.43 -0.72 -5.31
CA ASN A 223 -7.01 -0.37 -5.14
C ASN A 223 -6.66 0.02 -3.69
N LYS A 224 -7.65 0.14 -2.82
CA LYS A 224 -7.50 0.51 -1.41
C LYS A 224 -7.59 -0.75 -0.54
N PRO A 225 -6.97 -0.74 0.66
CA PRO A 225 -7.10 -1.84 1.58
C PRO A 225 -8.54 -1.99 2.08
N VAL A 226 -8.86 -3.19 2.53
CA VAL A 226 -10.17 -3.51 3.10
C VAL A 226 -10.07 -3.52 4.61
N TYR A 227 -11.11 -3.02 5.27
CA TYR A 227 -11.18 -2.90 6.73
C TYR A 227 -12.13 -3.93 7.32
N TYR A 228 -11.74 -4.49 8.47
CA TYR A 228 -12.50 -5.49 9.21
C TYR A 228 -12.35 -5.30 10.72
N PHE A 229 -13.34 -5.70 11.50
CA PHE A 229 -13.16 -6.02 12.90
C PHE A 229 -12.86 -7.52 13.07
N ILE A 230 -12.00 -7.86 14.03
CA ILE A 230 -11.90 -9.24 14.51
C ILE A 230 -12.95 -9.39 15.60
N ASN A 231 -13.68 -10.51 15.59
CA ASN A 231 -14.67 -10.81 16.61
C ASN A 231 -14.09 -10.65 18.02
N SER A 232 -14.81 -9.94 18.89
CA SER A 232 -14.41 -9.65 20.27
C SER A 232 -14.31 -10.89 21.16
N GLU A 233 -14.96 -11.99 20.80
CA GLU A 233 -14.83 -13.28 21.50
C GLU A 233 -13.48 -13.94 21.22
N ILE A 234 -12.93 -13.70 20.03
CA ILE A 234 -11.66 -14.28 19.59
C ILE A 234 -10.49 -13.41 20.07
N LEU A 235 -10.62 -12.09 19.94
CA LEU A 235 -9.53 -11.15 20.14
C LEU A 235 -9.30 -10.82 21.62
N ALA A 236 -8.13 -11.20 22.14
CA ALA A 236 -7.62 -10.74 23.44
C ALA A 236 -6.68 -9.54 23.23
N ILE A 237 -6.91 -8.45 23.96
CA ILE A 237 -6.10 -7.21 23.91
C ILE A 237 -5.93 -6.67 25.33
N SER A 238 -4.69 -6.30 25.66
CA SER A 238 -4.35 -5.55 26.87
C SER A 238 -4.27 -4.06 26.59
N ASP A 239 -4.47 -3.22 27.62
CA ASP A 239 -4.28 -1.77 27.53
C ASP A 239 -3.13 -1.35 28.42
N HIS A 240 -2.19 -0.55 27.89
CA HIS A 240 -1.14 0.02 28.71
C HIS A 240 -1.72 1.26 29.41
N ASN A 241 -2.23 1.09 30.63
CA ASN A 241 -2.60 2.23 31.45
C ASN A 241 -1.36 2.71 32.24
N PRO A 242 -0.72 3.84 31.86
CA PRO A 242 0.48 4.33 32.56
C PRO A 242 0.24 4.64 34.04
N GLU A 243 -1.02 4.81 34.46
CA GLU A 243 -1.38 5.08 35.86
C GLU A 243 -1.48 3.81 36.73
N LYS A 244 -1.48 2.61 36.14
CA LYS A 244 -1.50 1.33 36.87
C LYS A 244 -0.17 0.59 36.87
N SER A 245 0.77 0.92 35.98
CA SER A 245 2.13 0.32 35.99
C SER A 245 3.04 0.85 37.10
N SER A 246 2.60 1.85 37.87
CA SER A 246 3.25 2.28 39.12
C SER A 246 2.75 1.52 40.37
N LYS A 247 1.80 0.57 40.24
CA LYS A 247 1.25 -0.19 41.37
C LYS A 247 1.44 -1.71 41.26
N THR A 248 2.56 -2.13 40.68
CA THR A 248 3.10 -3.48 40.90
C THR A 248 4.60 -3.40 41.20
N GLN A 249 4.98 -2.52 42.12
CA GLN A 249 6.08 -2.81 43.02
C GLN A 249 5.48 -3.58 44.19
N ASN A 250 5.52 -4.91 44.12
CA ASN A 250 5.30 -5.71 45.33
C ASN A 250 6.42 -5.34 46.31
N ALA A 251 6.06 -5.11 47.58
CA ALA A 251 6.97 -4.73 48.66
C ALA A 251 8.07 -5.78 48.96
N GLU A 252 8.10 -6.90 48.24
CA GLU A 252 9.03 -8.03 48.46
C GLU A 252 10.26 -8.02 47.54
N ASN A 253 10.36 -7.12 46.56
CA ASN A 253 11.56 -6.96 45.72
C ASN A 253 12.25 -5.60 45.93
N GLN A 254 12.19 -5.07 47.15
CA GLN A 254 13.15 -4.07 47.59
C GLN A 254 14.40 -4.79 48.07
N LEU A 255 15.41 -4.89 47.21
CA LEU A 255 16.76 -5.19 47.70
C LEU A 255 17.32 -3.93 48.37
N PHE A 256 17.17 -3.98 49.70
CA PHE A 256 17.93 -3.33 50.76
C PHE A 256 19.28 -2.75 50.30
N ILE A 257 19.43 -1.44 50.45
CA ILE A 257 20.73 -0.75 50.37
C ILE A 257 21.40 -0.95 51.73
N SER A 258 22.55 -1.63 51.77
CA SER A 258 23.51 -1.50 52.87
C SER A 258 24.90 -1.18 52.34
N GLU A 259 25.31 0.04 52.68
CA GLU A 259 26.65 0.60 52.83
C GLU A 259 27.41 1.17 51.62
N PRO A 260 28.01 2.38 51.80
CA PRO A 260 28.68 3.11 50.75
C PRO A 260 30.11 2.60 50.59
N ARG A 261 30.37 1.87 49.52
CA ARG A 261 31.74 1.69 49.02
C ARG A 261 31.98 2.66 47.87
N THR A 262 32.91 3.57 48.09
CA THR A 262 33.60 4.34 47.05
C THR A 262 34.38 3.40 46.16
N LYS A 263 33.70 2.85 45.15
CA LYS A 263 34.34 2.37 43.92
C LYS A 263 33.68 3.08 42.76
N CYS A 264 34.43 3.97 42.11
CA CYS A 264 34.10 4.46 40.79
C CYS A 264 33.95 3.23 39.87
N ALA A 265 32.73 2.94 39.43
CA ALA A 265 32.52 1.96 38.39
C ALA A 265 33.00 2.58 37.07
N ASP A 266 33.96 1.91 36.42
CA ASP A 266 34.41 2.26 35.07
C ASP A 266 33.20 2.43 34.15
N ASN A 267 33.09 3.60 33.53
CA ASN A 267 32.16 3.86 32.44
C ASN A 267 32.59 3.07 31.20
N ASN A 268 32.36 1.76 31.22
CA ASN A 268 32.28 0.96 30.01
C ASN A 268 30.93 1.25 29.33
N HIS A 269 30.82 2.44 28.75
CA HIS A 269 29.88 2.68 27.67
C HIS A 269 30.21 1.72 26.53
N THR A 270 29.51 0.59 26.50
CA THR A 270 29.42 -0.22 25.29
C THR A 270 28.49 0.52 24.32
N THR A 271 29.06 1.39 23.49
CA THR A 271 28.46 1.85 22.22
C THR A 271 28.44 0.71 21.21
N ARG A 272 27.79 -0.40 21.55
CA ARG A 272 27.47 -1.47 20.60
C ARG A 272 26.05 -1.25 20.09
N THR A 273 25.96 -0.52 18.99
CA THR A 273 24.82 -0.66 18.07
C THR A 273 24.79 -2.12 17.62
N PHE A 274 23.72 -2.84 17.94
CA PHE A 274 23.41 -4.10 17.29
C PHE A 274 23.29 -3.82 15.79
N LEU A 275 24.33 -4.16 15.03
CA LEU A 275 24.26 -4.26 13.59
C LEU A 275 23.28 -5.38 13.28
N ASN A 276 22.07 -5.01 12.84
CA ASN A 276 21.17 -5.95 12.19
C ASN A 276 21.91 -6.53 10.98
N GLU A 277 22.35 -7.78 11.09
CA GLU A 277 22.71 -8.61 9.95
C GLU A 277 21.44 -8.94 9.17
N ILE A 278 20.95 -7.96 8.41
CA ILE A 278 20.10 -8.24 7.26
C ILE A 278 21.04 -8.85 6.22
N LYS A 279 21.07 -10.18 6.16
CA LYS A 279 21.54 -10.92 4.98
C LYS A 279 20.77 -10.36 3.79
N MET A 280 21.40 -9.50 3.01
CA MET A 280 20.86 -8.99 1.76
C MET A 280 20.73 -10.16 0.79
N LYS A 281 19.52 -10.71 0.67
CA LYS A 281 19.15 -11.51 -0.49
C LYS A 281 19.21 -10.58 -1.71
N ALA A 282 20.06 -10.96 -2.66
CA ALA A 282 20.24 -10.24 -3.91
C ALA A 282 18.90 -10.10 -4.65
N ASP A 283 18.58 -8.88 -5.08
CA ASP A 283 17.46 -8.59 -5.98
C ASP A 283 17.74 -9.21 -7.36
N THR A 284 17.23 -10.41 -7.61
CA THR A 284 16.97 -10.91 -8.97
C THR A 284 15.62 -10.36 -9.44
N SER A 285 15.57 -9.06 -9.75
CA SER A 285 14.45 -8.46 -10.50
C SER A 285 14.90 -7.40 -11.51
N ALA A 286 16.12 -7.55 -12.04
CA ALA A 286 16.63 -6.77 -13.17
C ALA A 286 16.71 -7.62 -14.43
N SER A 287 15.56 -8.04 -14.98
CA SER A 287 15.42 -8.35 -16.41
C SER A 287 13.95 -8.58 -16.76
N LYS A 288 13.22 -7.50 -17.01
CA LYS A 288 12.10 -7.51 -17.96
C LYS A 288 12.17 -6.25 -18.80
N ARG A 289 12.92 -6.36 -19.90
CA ARG A 289 12.71 -5.52 -21.09
C ARG A 289 11.26 -5.74 -21.51
N SER A 290 10.42 -4.71 -21.42
CA SER A 290 9.14 -4.71 -22.11
C SER A 290 9.35 -4.12 -23.50
N SER A 291 9.64 -4.98 -24.48
CA SER A 291 9.22 -4.71 -25.85
C SER A 291 7.69 -4.73 -25.85
N LEU A 292 7.09 -3.62 -26.26
CA LEU A 292 5.66 -3.53 -26.53
C LEU A 292 5.38 -4.36 -27.79
N SER A 293 4.80 -5.55 -27.61
CA SER A 293 4.21 -6.29 -28.72
C SER A 293 2.91 -5.60 -29.12
N LEU A 294 2.90 -5.06 -30.32
CA LEU A 294 1.70 -4.71 -31.07
C LEU A 294 0.90 -5.98 -31.32
N THR A 295 -0.29 -6.12 -30.73
CA THR A 295 -1.41 -6.84 -31.34
C THR A 295 -2.74 -6.31 -30.81
N SER A 296 -3.63 -6.17 -31.76
CA SER A 296 -4.95 -5.58 -31.76
C SER A 296 -6.03 -6.56 -31.27
N PHE A 297 -7.20 -6.00 -30.93
CA PHE A 297 -8.51 -6.64 -30.72
C PHE A 297 -8.77 -7.41 -29.41
N ASN A 298 -9.46 -6.75 -28.48
CA ASN A 298 -10.88 -7.00 -28.16
C ASN A 298 -11.31 -6.17 -26.93
N LEU A 299 -11.78 -4.95 -27.17
CA LEU A 299 -12.41 -4.11 -26.16
C LEU A 299 -13.89 -4.49 -26.07
N LYS A 300 -14.30 -5.21 -25.02
CA LYS A 300 -15.71 -5.21 -24.61
C LYS A 300 -15.97 -3.89 -23.90
N VAL A 301 -16.54 -2.97 -24.65
CA VAL A 301 -17.19 -1.75 -24.17
C VAL A 301 -18.31 -2.18 -23.23
N GLN A 302 -18.17 -1.90 -21.92
CA GLN A 302 -19.33 -1.72 -21.06
C GLN A 302 -19.68 -0.24 -21.14
N GLU A 303 -20.74 0.06 -21.87
CA GLU A 303 -21.42 1.35 -21.86
C GLU A 303 -21.77 1.71 -20.42
N HIS A 304 -21.05 2.66 -19.85
CA HIS A 304 -21.59 3.42 -18.74
C HIS A 304 -22.58 4.41 -19.33
N GLN A 305 -23.86 4.11 -19.14
CA GLN A 305 -24.97 5.03 -19.39
C GLN A 305 -24.62 6.40 -18.81
N GLN A 306 -24.46 7.37 -19.71
CA GLN A 306 -24.54 8.78 -19.39
C GLN A 306 -25.94 9.04 -18.87
N ASN A 307 -26.07 9.33 -17.58
CA ASN A 307 -27.27 9.95 -17.05
C ASN A 307 -27.31 11.39 -17.58
N ASN A 308 -27.90 11.57 -18.75
CA ASN A 308 -28.49 12.83 -19.15
C ASN A 308 -29.74 13.02 -18.29
N ASN A 309 -29.63 13.82 -17.24
CA ASN A 309 -30.74 14.61 -16.72
C ASN A 309 -30.15 15.96 -16.29
N LEU A 310 -30.17 16.89 -17.24
CA LEU A 310 -30.18 18.32 -16.97
C LEU A 310 -31.52 18.62 -16.30
N GLU A 311 -31.53 18.72 -14.96
CA GLU A 311 -32.58 19.43 -14.25
C GLU A 311 -32.04 20.79 -13.79
N LYS A 312 -32.90 21.78 -14.03
CA LYS A 312 -32.68 23.22 -13.98
C LYS A 312 -32.11 23.72 -12.65
N ASP A 313 -31.29 24.76 -12.78
CA ASP A 313 -30.83 25.62 -11.69
C ASP A 313 -31.97 25.98 -10.73
N SER A 314 -31.81 25.58 -9.47
CA SER A 314 -32.53 26.14 -8.32
C SER A 314 -31.49 26.60 -7.30
N PRO A 315 -31.54 27.85 -6.81
CA PRO A 315 -30.47 28.48 -6.02
C PRO A 315 -30.50 28.05 -4.54
N GLY A 316 -30.65 26.75 -4.26
CA GLY A 316 -30.77 26.21 -2.89
C GLY A 316 -30.01 24.91 -2.61
N ALA A 317 -29.32 24.31 -3.58
CA ALA A 317 -28.74 22.97 -3.43
C ALA A 317 -27.33 22.91 -2.79
N ALA A 318 -26.78 24.03 -2.31
CA ALA A 318 -25.44 24.06 -1.71
C ALA A 318 -25.43 23.58 -0.23
N GLU A 319 -26.57 23.48 0.44
CA GLU A 319 -26.63 23.28 1.89
C GLU A 319 -26.68 21.82 2.38
N ASN A 320 -26.78 20.81 1.50
CA ASN A 320 -26.85 19.39 1.91
C ASN A 320 -25.77 18.46 1.32
N LEU A 321 -24.73 19.01 0.68
CA LEU A 321 -23.58 18.21 0.22
C LEU A 321 -22.67 17.83 1.40
N LYS A 322 -22.19 16.58 1.41
CA LYS A 322 -21.20 16.08 2.39
C LYS A 322 -19.98 17.01 2.42
N PRO A 323 -19.36 17.28 3.59
CA PRO A 323 -18.32 18.31 3.74
C PRO A 323 -17.15 18.19 2.74
N HIS A 324 -16.75 16.96 2.43
CA HIS A 324 -15.64 16.69 1.50
C HIS A 324 -15.95 17.07 0.04
N ILE A 325 -17.22 16.97 -0.39
CA ILE A 325 -17.64 17.32 -1.76
C ILE A 325 -17.68 18.84 -1.92
N ARG A 326 -18.13 19.58 -0.90
CA ARG A 326 -18.09 21.06 -0.92
C ARG A 326 -16.66 21.59 -0.97
N HIS A 327 -15.76 20.99 -0.20
CA HIS A 327 -14.35 21.37 -0.24
C HIS A 327 -13.73 21.09 -1.62
N ALA A 328 -14.03 19.93 -2.23
CA ALA A 328 -13.56 19.63 -3.58
C ALA A 328 -14.13 20.61 -4.63
N GLN A 329 -15.42 20.97 -4.53
CA GLN A 329 -16.04 21.97 -5.39
C GLN A 329 -15.39 23.35 -5.27
N GLN A 330 -15.18 23.84 -4.05
CA GLN A 330 -14.55 25.14 -3.82
C GLN A 330 -13.12 25.19 -4.38
N VAL A 331 -12.35 24.13 -4.20
CA VAL A 331 -10.98 24.01 -4.76
C VAL A 331 -11.01 24.01 -6.28
N SER A 332 -11.87 23.21 -6.91
CA SER A 332 -11.94 23.15 -8.38
C SER A 332 -12.44 24.45 -9.01
N VAL A 333 -13.38 25.16 -8.36
CA VAL A 333 -13.85 26.48 -8.81
C VAL A 333 -12.73 27.51 -8.75
N GLY A 334 -12.00 27.59 -7.62
CA GLY A 334 -10.85 28.50 -7.50
C GLY A 334 -9.75 28.19 -8.51
N LEU A 335 -9.48 26.90 -8.79
CA LEU A 335 -8.52 26.52 -9.84
C LEU A 335 -9.00 26.87 -11.25
N LYS A 336 -10.30 26.79 -11.52
CA LYS A 336 -10.88 27.16 -12.81
C LYS A 336 -10.75 28.66 -13.09
N GLU A 337 -10.95 29.50 -12.07
CA GLU A 337 -10.80 30.95 -12.17
C GLU A 337 -9.34 31.39 -12.46
N ILE A 338 -8.36 30.56 -12.08
CA ILE A 338 -6.94 30.81 -12.34
C ILE A 338 -6.56 30.52 -13.81
N ILE A 339 -7.36 29.73 -14.54
CA ILE A 339 -7.10 29.40 -15.95
C ILE A 339 -7.44 30.62 -16.80
N LEU A 340 -6.43 31.18 -17.44
CA LEU A 340 -6.57 32.36 -18.29
C LEU A 340 -6.86 31.98 -19.74
N ASP A 341 -7.57 32.85 -20.46
CA ASP A 341 -7.71 32.75 -21.91
C ASP A 341 -6.31 32.80 -22.59
N PRO A 342 -6.04 32.01 -23.65
CA PRO A 342 -4.71 31.94 -24.27
C PRO A 342 -4.15 33.28 -24.74
N LEU A 343 -4.98 34.19 -25.26
CA LEU A 343 -4.50 35.50 -25.72
C LEU A 343 -4.17 36.40 -24.54
N GLN A 344 -5.02 36.40 -23.51
CA GLN A 344 -4.75 37.13 -22.27
C GLN A 344 -3.50 36.59 -21.57
N PHE A 345 -3.33 35.28 -21.53
CA PHE A 345 -2.16 34.63 -20.95
C PHE A 345 -0.87 35.00 -21.69
N ALA A 346 -0.88 34.99 -23.04
CA ALA A 346 0.25 35.45 -23.84
C ALA A 346 0.61 36.91 -23.58
N ARG A 347 -0.38 37.81 -23.42
CA ARG A 347 -0.14 39.21 -23.01
C ARG A 347 0.53 39.30 -21.64
N MET A 348 0.09 38.50 -20.67
CA MET A 348 0.66 38.49 -19.32
C MET A 348 2.07 37.91 -19.27
N LEU A 349 2.37 36.89 -20.10
CA LEU A 349 3.72 36.34 -20.27
C LEU A 349 4.67 37.35 -20.91
N HIS A 350 4.22 38.04 -21.97
CA HIS A 350 4.97 39.11 -22.64
C HIS A 350 5.28 40.29 -21.71
N THR A 351 4.29 40.73 -20.92
CA THR A 351 4.46 41.81 -19.93
C THR A 351 5.19 41.37 -18.65
N GLN A 352 5.71 40.15 -18.63
CA GLN A 352 6.56 39.61 -17.55
C GLN A 352 5.90 39.60 -16.17
N ARG A 353 4.57 39.49 -16.07
CA ARG A 353 3.86 39.51 -14.77
C ARG A 353 4.14 38.33 -13.85
N PHE A 354 4.83 37.29 -14.34
CA PHE A 354 5.09 36.03 -13.62
C PHE A 354 6.54 35.86 -13.15
N THR A 355 7.34 36.94 -13.12
CA THR A 355 8.74 36.91 -12.63
C THR A 355 8.88 36.30 -11.23
N HIS A 356 7.97 36.66 -10.32
CA HIS A 356 7.91 36.18 -8.94
C HIS A 356 6.82 35.11 -8.72
N TYR A 357 6.37 34.43 -9.78
CA TYR A 357 5.36 33.41 -9.66
C TYR A 357 5.82 32.25 -8.76
N GLU A 358 4.95 31.89 -7.82
CA GLU A 358 5.03 30.69 -6.99
C GLU A 358 4.22 29.56 -7.64
N PRO A 359 4.82 28.36 -7.82
CA PRO A 359 4.15 27.24 -8.46
C PRO A 359 3.00 26.71 -7.60
N LEU A 360 1.98 26.15 -8.24
CA LEU A 360 0.91 25.44 -7.55
C LEU A 360 1.48 24.26 -6.75
N THR A 361 0.93 24.03 -5.54
CA THR A 361 1.40 22.95 -4.67
C THR A 361 1.03 21.58 -5.24
N LYS A 362 1.97 20.63 -5.18
CA LYS A 362 1.74 19.27 -5.70
C LYS A 362 0.57 18.57 -5.03
N ASP A 363 0.35 18.81 -3.74
CA ASP A 363 -0.75 18.21 -2.98
C ASP A 363 -2.11 18.71 -3.48
N LEU A 364 -2.21 20.00 -3.85
CA LEU A 364 -3.41 20.58 -4.45
C LEU A 364 -3.70 19.95 -5.82
N LEU A 365 -2.69 19.84 -6.67
CA LEU A 365 -2.80 19.20 -7.98
C LEU A 365 -3.12 17.70 -7.87
N TYR A 366 -2.57 17.01 -6.86
CA TYR A 366 -2.89 15.62 -6.56
C TYR A 366 -4.35 15.46 -6.13
N HIS A 367 -4.83 16.33 -5.25
CA HIS A 367 -6.23 16.33 -4.81
C HIS A 367 -7.17 16.57 -5.99
N GLU A 368 -6.88 17.55 -6.86
CA GLU A 368 -7.68 17.86 -8.04
C GLU A 368 -7.67 16.73 -9.08
N ALA A 369 -6.52 16.07 -9.30
CA ALA A 369 -6.41 14.97 -10.25
C ALA A 369 -7.24 13.74 -9.85
N HIS A 370 -7.40 13.50 -8.55
CA HIS A 370 -8.06 12.30 -8.02
C HIS A 370 -9.50 12.52 -7.54
N TYR A 371 -9.81 13.69 -7.01
CA TYR A 371 -11.08 13.99 -6.35
C TYR A 371 -11.75 15.27 -6.88
N GLY A 372 -11.07 16.02 -7.75
CA GLY A 372 -11.53 17.30 -8.26
C GLY A 372 -12.43 17.20 -9.49
N LEU A 373 -13.16 18.29 -9.72
CA LEU A 373 -14.23 18.39 -10.71
C LEU A 373 -13.81 19.06 -12.02
N LEU A 374 -12.56 19.51 -12.18
CA LEU A 374 -12.11 20.08 -13.46
C LEU A 374 -12.23 19.05 -14.58
N ASN A 375 -12.43 19.49 -15.81
CA ASN A 375 -12.35 18.60 -16.96
C ASN A 375 -10.88 18.26 -17.28
N LYS A 376 -10.65 17.21 -18.09
CA LYS A 376 -9.30 16.80 -18.50
C LYS A 376 -8.57 17.95 -19.22
N ASN A 377 -9.26 18.61 -20.14
CA ASN A 377 -8.72 19.76 -20.87
C ASN A 377 -8.43 20.95 -19.96
N GLU A 378 -9.33 21.31 -19.04
CA GLU A 378 -9.12 22.40 -18.08
C GLU A 378 -7.92 22.11 -17.17
N PHE A 379 -7.81 20.88 -16.66
CA PHE A 379 -6.68 20.47 -15.84
C PHE A 379 -5.36 20.47 -16.64
N ARG A 380 -5.39 20.03 -17.90
CA ARG A 380 -4.25 20.12 -18.83
C ARG A 380 -3.81 21.56 -19.03
N GLN A 381 -4.73 22.47 -19.32
CA GLN A 381 -4.45 23.90 -19.51
C GLN A 381 -3.88 24.53 -18.23
N LEU A 382 -4.44 24.21 -17.06
CA LEU A 382 -3.93 24.67 -15.77
C LEU A 382 -2.45 24.31 -15.58
N ILE A 383 -2.08 23.05 -15.84
CA ILE A 383 -0.70 22.56 -15.71
C ILE A 383 0.22 23.20 -16.74
N ILE A 384 -0.22 23.34 -18.00
CA ILE A 384 0.55 24.02 -19.04
C ILE A 384 0.84 25.47 -18.62
N GLN A 385 -0.17 26.19 -18.12
CA GLN A 385 0.00 27.56 -17.68
C GLN A 385 0.93 27.66 -16.45
N ASP A 386 0.82 26.77 -15.46
CA ASP A 386 1.74 26.74 -14.31
C ASP A 386 3.21 26.56 -14.76
N VAL A 387 3.46 25.59 -15.64
CA VAL A 387 4.81 25.34 -16.19
C VAL A 387 5.34 26.56 -16.92
N LEU A 388 4.52 27.21 -17.77
CA LEU A 388 4.96 28.36 -18.55
C LEU A 388 5.17 29.61 -17.71
N LYS A 389 4.36 29.84 -16.68
CA LYS A 389 4.57 30.92 -15.69
C LYS A 389 5.93 30.78 -14.98
N ARG A 390 6.42 29.55 -14.78
CA ARG A 390 7.74 29.30 -14.19
C ARG A 390 8.88 29.49 -15.19
N LEU A 391 8.67 29.06 -16.44
CA LEU A 391 9.65 29.20 -17.50
C LEU A 391 9.78 30.64 -18.00
N SER A 392 8.75 31.47 -17.86
CA SER A 392 8.78 32.87 -18.31
C SER A 392 9.94 33.67 -17.72
N LYS A 393 10.46 33.25 -16.56
CA LYS A 393 11.65 33.82 -15.90
C LYS A 393 12.90 33.81 -16.78
N LEU A 394 12.99 32.91 -17.75
CA LEU A 394 14.11 32.83 -18.68
C LEU A 394 14.20 34.03 -19.63
N TRP A 395 13.07 34.70 -19.88
CA TRP A 395 12.93 35.76 -20.88
C TRP A 395 12.82 37.17 -20.27
N GLN A 396 13.14 37.36 -18.98
CA GLN A 396 13.02 38.64 -18.29
C GLN A 396 13.78 39.80 -18.95
N LYS A 397 14.86 39.50 -19.68
CA LYS A 397 15.73 40.50 -20.32
C LYS A 397 15.59 40.55 -21.84
N SER A 398 14.65 39.79 -22.38
CA SER A 398 14.46 39.65 -23.82
C SER A 398 13.24 40.45 -24.24
N ASP A 399 13.36 41.19 -25.34
CA ASP A 399 12.25 41.88 -25.99
C ASP A 399 11.81 41.08 -27.21
N PHE A 400 10.53 40.73 -27.30
CA PHE A 400 9.99 39.90 -28.38
C PHE A 400 8.50 40.13 -28.57
N HIS A 401 8.01 39.95 -29.79
CA HIS A 401 6.59 40.15 -30.08
C HIS A 401 5.69 39.14 -29.38
N ILE A 402 4.50 39.61 -28.96
CA ILE A 402 3.44 38.77 -28.38
C ILE A 402 3.05 37.57 -29.25
N GLY A 403 3.13 37.72 -30.58
CA GLY A 403 2.83 36.64 -31.54
C GLY A 403 3.72 35.41 -31.35
N SER A 404 4.94 35.57 -30.82
CA SER A 404 5.82 34.44 -30.50
C SER A 404 5.24 33.56 -29.38
N TRP A 405 4.67 34.15 -28.33
CA TRP A 405 3.99 33.39 -27.27
C TRP A 405 2.71 32.73 -27.75
N VAL A 406 1.93 33.40 -28.60
CA VAL A 406 0.71 32.80 -29.18
C VAL A 406 1.07 31.56 -30.02
N ASN A 407 2.11 31.65 -30.84
CA ASN A 407 2.59 30.51 -31.62
C ASN A 407 3.19 29.41 -30.74
N ALA A 408 3.92 29.77 -29.68
CA ALA A 408 4.41 28.81 -28.70
C ALA A 408 3.26 28.05 -28.01
N LEU A 409 2.20 28.75 -27.58
CA LEU A 409 1.03 28.13 -26.96
C LEU A 409 0.33 27.14 -27.91
N LYS A 410 0.20 27.48 -29.20
CA LYS A 410 -0.34 26.56 -30.21
C LYS A 410 0.51 25.30 -30.35
N ILE A 411 1.84 25.45 -30.42
CA ILE A 411 2.77 24.31 -30.50
C ILE A 411 2.67 23.46 -29.22
N ILE A 412 2.58 24.08 -28.05
CA ILE A 412 2.51 23.39 -26.77
C ILE A 412 1.19 22.62 -26.64
N ASP A 413 0.05 23.26 -26.90
CA ASP A 413 -1.27 22.64 -26.75
C ASP A 413 -1.47 21.42 -27.68
N ALA A 414 -0.86 21.47 -28.88
CA ALA A 414 -0.89 20.36 -29.83
C ALA A 414 -0.01 19.16 -29.42
N ASN A 415 1.09 19.39 -28.68
CA ASN A 415 2.11 18.38 -28.45
C ASN A 415 2.22 17.91 -26.98
N TRP A 416 1.87 18.74 -26.00
CA TRP A 416 2.02 18.41 -24.59
C TRP A 416 0.78 17.71 -24.06
N PHE A 417 1.01 16.60 -23.33
CA PHE A 417 -0.05 15.80 -22.70
C PHE A 417 -1.09 15.24 -23.69
N VAL A 418 -0.65 15.01 -24.93
CA VAL A 418 -1.46 14.41 -25.99
C VAL A 418 -0.75 13.12 -26.46
N THR A 419 -1.53 12.09 -26.76
CA THR A 419 -1.03 10.83 -27.36
C THR A 419 -0.68 11.03 -28.83
N PHE A 420 0.05 10.08 -29.43
CA PHE A 420 0.30 10.10 -30.88
C PHE A 420 -0.99 10.21 -31.72
N ASN A 421 -2.11 9.70 -31.20
CA ASN A 421 -3.42 9.71 -31.87
C ASN A 421 -4.21 11.01 -31.64
N GLY A 422 -3.64 12.03 -30.99
CA GLY A 422 -4.34 13.27 -30.69
C GLY A 422 -5.27 13.23 -29.47
N LEU A 423 -5.32 12.11 -28.74
CA LEU A 423 -6.15 12.00 -27.52
C LEU A 423 -5.45 12.60 -26.30
N GLU A 424 -6.18 13.38 -25.51
CA GLU A 424 -5.71 13.98 -24.26
C GLU A 424 -5.39 12.92 -23.19
N PHE A 425 -4.34 13.17 -22.42
CA PHE A 425 -3.99 12.33 -21.27
C PHE A 425 -4.98 12.46 -20.12
N ASP A 426 -5.14 11.38 -19.35
CA ASP A 426 -5.84 11.43 -18.07
C ASP A 426 -5.13 12.34 -17.07
N LYS A 427 -5.89 12.99 -16.17
CA LYS A 427 -5.34 13.91 -15.14
C LYS A 427 -4.19 13.29 -14.34
N THR A 428 -4.30 12.01 -14.00
CA THR A 428 -3.29 11.26 -13.25
C THR A 428 -1.98 11.07 -14.04
N THR A 429 -2.09 10.84 -15.34
CA THR A 429 -0.93 10.72 -16.25
C THR A 429 -0.25 12.08 -16.44
N VAL A 430 -1.03 13.17 -16.54
CA VAL A 430 -0.50 14.54 -16.54
C VAL A 430 0.29 14.82 -15.26
N LEU A 431 -0.26 14.44 -14.10
CA LEU A 431 0.41 14.61 -12.81
C LEU A 431 1.72 13.83 -12.70
N GLN A 432 1.76 12.58 -13.19
CA GLN A 432 3.00 11.78 -13.20
C GLN A 432 4.10 12.41 -14.04
N ARG A 433 3.74 13.10 -15.12
CA ARG A 433 4.69 13.84 -15.96
C ARG A 433 5.19 15.11 -15.31
N LEU A 434 4.49 15.68 -14.33
CA LEU A 434 4.87 16.93 -13.68
C LEU A 434 6.26 16.86 -13.04
N ASP A 435 6.65 15.71 -12.48
CA ASP A 435 8.00 15.53 -11.89
C ASP A 435 9.12 15.66 -12.92
N GLU A 436 8.91 15.16 -14.14
CA GLU A 436 9.84 15.34 -15.26
C GLU A 436 9.96 16.82 -15.62
N TYR A 437 8.83 17.52 -15.76
CA TYR A 437 8.80 18.94 -16.12
C TYR A 437 9.43 19.81 -15.05
N ASP A 438 9.17 19.53 -13.77
CA ASP A 438 9.81 20.20 -12.63
C ASP A 438 11.32 20.11 -12.66
N PHE A 439 11.83 18.90 -12.90
CA PHE A 439 13.26 18.67 -13.01
C PHE A 439 13.84 19.47 -14.17
N ARG A 440 13.21 19.38 -15.35
CA ARG A 440 13.66 20.07 -16.57
C ARG A 440 13.67 21.58 -16.38
N ILE A 441 12.62 22.18 -15.82
CA ILE A 441 12.55 23.63 -15.51
C ILE A 441 13.73 24.04 -14.62
N LYS A 442 13.97 23.30 -13.52
CA LYS A 442 15.06 23.60 -12.59
C LYS A 442 16.42 23.53 -13.29
N GLN A 443 16.67 22.49 -14.08
CA GLN A 443 17.93 22.35 -14.82
C GLN A 443 18.08 23.44 -15.88
N THR A 444 17.02 23.79 -16.60
CA THR A 444 17.02 24.86 -17.60
C THR A 444 17.41 26.19 -16.97
N ILE A 445 16.75 26.59 -15.87
CA ILE A 445 17.07 27.84 -15.18
C ILE A 445 18.53 27.84 -14.70
N LEU A 446 19.01 26.75 -14.11
CA LEU A 446 20.41 26.63 -13.68
C LEU A 446 21.39 26.71 -14.86
N TRP A 447 21.05 26.11 -15.99
CA TRP A 447 21.89 26.09 -17.18
C TRP A 447 22.02 27.48 -17.81
N PHE A 448 20.91 28.21 -17.98
CA PHE A 448 20.94 29.58 -18.50
C PHE A 448 21.63 30.56 -17.54
N ASN A 449 21.45 30.38 -16.22
CA ASN A 449 22.17 31.19 -15.23
C ASN A 449 23.69 31.00 -15.26
N ARG A 450 24.16 29.78 -15.61
CA ARG A 450 25.58 29.47 -15.80
C ARG A 450 26.11 29.94 -17.15
N ASN A 451 25.30 29.82 -18.20
CA ASN A 451 25.67 30.16 -19.57
C ASN A 451 25.07 31.52 -19.99
N LYS A 452 25.45 32.59 -19.31
CA LYS A 452 24.91 33.94 -19.56
C LYS A 452 25.14 34.46 -20.98
N ASN A 453 26.16 33.95 -21.66
CA ASN A 453 26.50 34.34 -23.04
C ASN A 453 25.63 33.64 -24.09
N PHE A 454 24.85 32.64 -23.70
CA PHE A 454 23.97 31.94 -24.61
C PHE A 454 22.67 32.73 -24.80
N ASN A 455 22.40 33.17 -26.03
CA ASN A 455 21.16 33.89 -26.32
C ASN A 455 19.97 32.93 -26.30
N ILE A 456 18.95 33.24 -25.50
CA ILE A 456 17.75 32.42 -25.44
C ILE A 456 16.93 32.63 -26.71
N LEU A 457 16.44 31.52 -27.28
CA LEU A 457 15.54 31.57 -28.43
C LEU A 457 14.22 32.24 -28.07
N TYR A 458 13.55 32.81 -29.07
CA TYR A 458 12.17 33.26 -28.91
C TYR A 458 11.27 32.11 -28.48
N PRO A 459 10.23 32.34 -27.66
CA PRO A 459 9.35 31.29 -27.13
C PRO A 459 8.85 30.30 -28.19
N SER A 460 8.41 30.78 -29.36
CA SER A 460 7.95 29.93 -30.46
C SER A 460 9.02 28.97 -30.98
N GLU A 461 10.27 29.41 -31.04
CA GLU A 461 11.38 28.58 -31.49
C GLU A 461 11.92 27.68 -30.38
N TYR A 462 11.92 28.16 -29.14
CA TYR A 462 12.37 27.41 -27.98
C TYR A 462 11.54 26.14 -27.76
N PHE A 463 10.21 26.24 -27.93
CA PHE A 463 9.29 25.11 -27.77
C PHE A 463 9.08 24.28 -29.05
N ASN A 464 9.83 24.55 -30.12
CA ASN A 464 9.75 23.77 -31.35
C ASN A 464 10.15 22.29 -31.10
N THR A 465 9.29 21.36 -31.53
CA THR A 465 9.46 19.92 -31.31
C THR A 465 10.64 19.31 -32.08
N ASN A 466 11.11 19.99 -33.13
CA ASN A 466 12.22 19.51 -33.96
C ASN A 466 13.60 19.80 -33.35
N ARG A 467 13.71 20.74 -32.39
CA ARG A 467 14.99 21.17 -31.80
C ARG A 467 15.47 20.22 -30.69
N LYS A 468 16.02 19.07 -31.08
CA LYS A 468 16.41 17.99 -30.17
C LYS A 468 17.88 18.06 -29.73
N ASN A 469 18.70 18.90 -30.35
CA ASN A 469 20.14 18.91 -30.11
C ASN A 469 20.58 19.98 -29.10
N SER A 470 21.75 19.78 -28.48
CA SER A 470 22.27 20.65 -27.42
C SER A 470 22.61 22.06 -27.90
N TYR A 471 23.17 22.18 -29.11
CA TYR A 471 23.58 23.46 -29.69
C TYR A 471 22.40 24.33 -30.13
N GLU A 472 21.22 23.73 -30.32
CA GLU A 472 20.00 24.43 -30.73
C GLU A 472 19.28 25.10 -29.54
N GLY A 473 19.60 24.71 -28.31
CA GLY A 473 19.08 25.37 -27.10
C GLY A 473 17.56 25.28 -26.90
N GLY A 474 16.89 24.24 -27.42
CA GLY A 474 15.43 24.07 -27.34
C GLY A 474 14.94 23.29 -26.11
N TRP A 475 13.66 23.44 -25.78
CA TRP A 475 12.99 22.69 -24.70
C TRP A 475 13.07 21.18 -24.90
N MET A 476 12.99 20.70 -26.14
CA MET A 476 12.98 19.26 -26.43
C MET A 476 14.29 18.58 -26.03
N PHE A 477 15.44 19.24 -26.21
CA PHE A 477 16.74 18.74 -25.75
C PHE A 477 16.79 18.46 -24.24
N THR A 478 16.08 19.24 -23.42
CA THR A 478 16.08 19.06 -21.96
C THR A 478 15.51 17.70 -21.52
N GLN A 479 14.79 16.99 -22.39
CA GLN A 479 14.37 15.61 -22.16
C GLN A 479 15.57 14.67 -21.96
N GLN A 480 16.70 14.91 -22.64
CA GLN A 480 17.94 14.14 -22.47
C GLN A 480 18.54 14.31 -21.06
N TRP A 481 18.36 15.47 -20.43
CA TRP A 481 18.78 15.67 -19.04
C TRP A 481 17.99 14.80 -18.07
N TRP A 482 16.68 14.66 -18.32
CA TRP A 482 15.83 13.78 -17.51
C TRP A 482 16.19 12.31 -17.69
N THR A 483 16.39 11.84 -18.92
CA THR A 483 16.80 10.45 -19.17
C THR A 483 18.15 10.13 -18.54
N SER A 484 19.10 11.08 -18.60
CA SER A 484 20.41 10.96 -17.94
C SER A 484 20.29 10.94 -16.41
N HIS A 485 19.38 11.74 -15.84
CA HIS A 485 19.08 11.72 -14.41
C HIS A 485 18.49 10.38 -13.95
N LEU A 486 17.56 9.81 -14.71
CA LEU A 486 17.01 8.48 -14.44
C LEU A 486 18.10 7.40 -14.51
N ALA A 487 18.99 7.46 -15.52
CA ALA A 487 20.11 6.54 -15.64
C ALA A 487 21.07 6.64 -14.44
N LYS A 488 21.41 7.85 -14.02
CA LYS A 488 22.26 8.08 -12.83
C LYS A 488 21.62 7.58 -11.54
N ASN A 489 20.33 7.81 -11.34
CA ASN A 489 19.61 7.36 -10.14
C ASN A 489 19.57 5.83 -10.02
N ASN A 490 19.59 5.11 -11.13
CA ASN A 490 19.66 3.64 -11.12
C ASN A 490 21.05 3.12 -10.71
N ILE A 491 22.12 3.85 -11.05
CA ILE A 491 23.52 3.45 -10.82
C ILE A 491 24.04 3.92 -9.45
N ALA A 492 23.58 5.08 -8.97
CA ALA A 492 24.04 5.70 -7.73
C ALA A 492 23.95 4.79 -6.47
N PRO A 493 22.91 3.96 -6.27
CA PRO A 493 22.89 3.02 -5.15
C PRO A 493 24.00 1.97 -5.20
N GLN A 494 24.38 1.52 -6.40
CA GLN A 494 25.45 0.53 -6.59
C GLN A 494 26.82 1.16 -6.33
N GLU A 495 27.06 2.37 -6.83
CA GLU A 495 28.29 3.12 -6.56
C GLU A 495 28.45 3.43 -5.07
N LYS A 496 27.37 3.85 -4.38
CA LYS A 496 27.40 4.05 -2.92
C LYS A 496 27.74 2.76 -2.17
N LYS A 497 27.22 1.61 -2.60
CA LYS A 497 27.56 0.30 -2.00
C LYS A 497 29.02 -0.07 -2.25
N LYS A 498 29.56 0.18 -3.44
CA LYS A 498 30.99 -0.05 -3.74
C LYS A 498 31.89 0.85 -2.88
N ALA A 499 31.63 2.15 -2.86
CA ALA A 499 32.40 3.11 -2.08
C ALA A 499 32.38 2.80 -0.57
N THR A 500 31.23 2.41 -0.01
CA THR A 500 31.13 2.02 1.41
C THR A 500 31.86 0.71 1.71
N SER A 501 31.85 -0.26 0.80
CA SER A 501 32.63 -1.50 0.92
C SER A 501 34.13 -1.23 0.88
N GLU A 502 34.59 -0.42 -0.07
CA GLU A 502 35.99 0.00 -0.20
C GLU A 502 36.47 0.78 1.02
N ALA A 503 35.66 1.71 1.53
CA ALA A 503 35.97 2.44 2.76
C ALA A 503 36.13 1.49 3.96
N LYS A 504 35.22 0.52 4.14
CA LYS A 504 35.34 -0.50 5.19
C LYS A 504 36.61 -1.33 5.04
N ARG A 505 36.93 -1.80 3.83
CA ARG A 505 38.16 -2.54 3.53
C ARG A 505 39.40 -1.73 3.89
N ARG A 506 39.44 -0.45 3.49
CA ARG A 506 40.53 0.47 3.82
C ARG A 506 40.68 0.66 5.34
N THR A 507 39.59 0.86 6.08
CA THR A 507 39.63 0.99 7.54
C THR A 507 40.16 -0.28 8.22
N VAL A 508 39.71 -1.47 7.79
CA VAL A 508 40.20 -2.75 8.32
C VAL A 508 41.68 -2.92 8.04
N TYR A 509 42.13 -2.64 6.82
CA TYR A 509 43.54 -2.69 6.44
C TYR A 509 44.40 -1.75 7.29
N GLN A 510 44.00 -0.47 7.40
CA GLN A 510 44.70 0.51 8.21
C GLN A 510 44.77 0.11 9.70
N ASN A 511 43.70 -0.46 10.24
CA ASN A 511 43.70 -0.97 11.62
C ASN A 511 44.66 -2.14 11.80
N LYS A 512 44.74 -3.06 10.83
CA LYS A 512 45.76 -4.13 10.84
C LYS A 512 47.16 -3.55 10.78
N VAL A 513 47.47 -2.65 9.84
CA VAL A 513 48.79 -1.97 9.77
C VAL A 513 49.16 -1.30 11.10
N LYS A 514 48.21 -0.60 11.75
CA LYS A 514 48.43 -0.01 13.08
C LYS A 514 48.79 -1.07 14.13
N ARG A 515 48.04 -2.18 14.20
CA ARG A 515 48.31 -3.27 15.17
C ARG A 515 49.67 -3.93 14.92
N MET A 516 50.05 -4.14 13.66
CA MET A 516 51.38 -4.64 13.30
C MET A 516 52.47 -3.67 13.78
N ARG A 517 52.34 -2.37 13.49
CA ARG A 517 53.31 -1.35 13.94
C ARG A 517 53.44 -1.30 15.46
N THR A 518 52.33 -1.44 16.20
CA THR A 518 52.37 -1.52 17.67
C THR A 518 53.18 -2.74 18.14
N LYS A 519 53.03 -3.89 17.49
CA LYS A 519 53.77 -5.11 17.82
C LYS A 519 55.25 -5.00 17.45
N VAL A 520 55.58 -4.42 16.30
CA VAL A 520 56.98 -4.10 15.92
C VAL A 520 57.65 -3.22 17.00
N ARG A 521 56.97 -2.19 17.50
CA ARG A 521 57.51 -1.38 18.62
C ARG A 521 57.70 -2.17 19.91
N GLN A 522 56.90 -3.20 20.17
CA GLN A 522 57.09 -4.08 21.33
C GLN A 522 58.35 -4.96 21.16
N VAL A 523 58.68 -5.40 19.94
CA VAL A 523 59.94 -6.10 19.65
C VAL A 523 61.13 -5.18 19.91
N LEU A 524 61.11 -3.94 19.38
CA LEU A 524 62.20 -2.98 19.56
C LEU A 524 62.40 -2.55 21.03
N ALA A 525 61.34 -2.61 21.83
CA ALA A 525 61.40 -2.38 23.28
C ALA A 525 61.81 -3.64 24.08
N ASN A 526 62.24 -4.71 23.41
CA ASN A 526 62.59 -6.02 23.99
C ASN A 526 61.48 -6.65 24.85
N LYS A 527 60.20 -6.33 24.58
CA LYS A 527 59.05 -6.87 25.32
C LYS A 527 58.52 -8.18 24.75
N ILE A 528 58.79 -8.46 23.49
CA ILE A 528 58.42 -9.69 22.79
C ILE A 528 59.56 -10.08 21.83
N THR A 529 59.70 -11.37 21.52
CA THR A 529 60.71 -11.82 20.55
C THR A 529 60.23 -11.64 19.11
N LEU A 530 61.16 -11.68 18.15
CA LEU A 530 60.82 -11.64 16.72
C LEU A 530 59.98 -12.85 16.30
N ALA A 531 60.22 -14.02 16.89
CA ALA A 531 59.42 -15.23 16.65
C ALA A 531 57.97 -15.04 17.13
N ASP A 532 57.77 -14.40 18.29
CA ASP A 532 56.43 -14.09 18.81
C ASP A 532 55.67 -13.09 17.92
N LEU A 533 56.38 -12.18 17.26
CA LEU A 533 55.79 -11.25 16.29
C LEU A 533 55.24 -12.00 15.07
N PHE A 534 56.04 -12.85 14.44
CA PHE A 534 55.60 -13.60 13.26
C PHE A 534 54.48 -14.59 13.62
N ASN A 535 54.60 -15.31 14.74
CA ASN A 535 53.52 -16.16 15.25
C ASN A 535 52.21 -15.38 15.46
N TYR A 536 52.27 -14.16 15.99
CA TYR A 536 51.09 -13.31 16.16
C TYR A 536 50.47 -12.88 14.82
N LEU A 537 51.31 -12.55 13.83
CA LEU A 537 50.84 -12.10 12.51
C LEU A 537 50.16 -13.25 11.74
N ASP A 538 50.74 -14.45 11.80
CA ASP A 538 50.20 -15.64 11.14
C ASP A 538 48.90 -16.12 11.77
N THR A 539 48.83 -16.14 13.11
CA THR A 539 47.63 -16.57 13.84
C THR A 539 46.47 -15.55 13.80
N SER A 540 46.77 -14.26 13.65
CA SER A 540 45.77 -13.18 13.67
C SER A 540 45.20 -12.83 12.29
N GLY A 541 45.54 -13.59 11.24
CA GLY A 541 44.98 -13.44 9.90
C GLY A 541 45.34 -12.12 9.23
N PHE A 542 46.61 -11.70 9.32
CA PHE A 542 47.12 -10.54 8.60
C PHE A 542 47.28 -10.86 7.09
N PRO A 543 47.00 -9.92 6.17
CA PRO A 543 47.32 -10.08 4.75
C PRO A 543 48.85 -10.17 4.56
N GLU A 544 49.29 -10.99 3.61
CA GLU A 544 50.71 -11.15 3.24
C GLU A 544 51.40 -9.81 2.94
N GLU A 545 50.70 -8.89 2.29
CA GLU A 545 51.17 -7.52 2.03
C GLU A 545 51.62 -6.80 3.32
N ILE A 546 50.90 -6.97 4.43
CA ILE A 546 51.23 -6.34 5.73
C ILE A 546 52.40 -7.07 6.40
N ILE A 547 52.49 -8.39 6.23
CA ILE A 547 53.58 -9.20 6.78
C ILE A 547 54.89 -8.85 6.07
N ASN A 548 54.86 -8.69 4.75
CA ASN A 548 56.02 -8.30 3.94
C ASN A 548 56.54 -6.89 4.27
N MET A 549 55.70 -6.00 4.82
CA MET A 549 56.14 -4.67 5.29
C MET A 549 56.94 -4.71 6.60
N VAL A 550 56.88 -5.80 7.37
CA VAL A 550 57.47 -5.88 8.71
C VAL A 550 58.98 -5.55 8.73
N PRO A 551 59.82 -6.14 7.86
CA PRO A 551 61.26 -5.84 7.85
C PRO A 551 61.57 -4.36 7.58
N GLU A 552 60.87 -3.76 6.61
CA GLU A 552 61.01 -2.33 6.29
C GLU A 552 60.55 -1.45 7.46
N THR A 553 59.49 -1.85 8.16
CA THR A 553 59.01 -1.09 9.33
C THR A 553 59.97 -1.17 10.51
N ILE A 554 60.61 -2.33 10.74
CA ILE A 554 61.67 -2.49 11.74
C ILE A 554 62.84 -1.57 11.41
N ALA A 555 63.37 -1.66 10.19
CA ALA A 555 64.48 -0.83 9.72
C ALA A 555 64.18 0.68 9.79
N TYR A 556 62.93 1.07 9.55
CA TYR A 556 62.50 2.47 9.69
C TYR A 556 62.55 2.95 11.15
N TYR A 557 62.08 2.15 12.10
CA TYR A 557 62.09 2.53 13.52
C TYR A 557 63.49 2.45 14.13
N GLU A 558 64.35 1.55 13.68
CA GLU A 558 65.76 1.49 14.08
C GLU A 558 66.56 2.72 13.62
N LYS A 559 66.18 3.35 12.50
CA LYS A 559 66.79 4.62 12.03
C LYS A 559 66.30 5.86 12.78
N LEU A 560 65.17 5.75 13.50
CA LEU A 560 64.57 6.86 14.25
C LEU A 560 65.02 6.91 15.71
N ASN A 561 65.48 5.77 16.24
CA ASN A 561 66.20 5.67 17.51
C ASN A 561 67.70 5.89 17.26
#